data_AF-A0A941DFS9-F1
#
_entry.id   AF-A0A941DFS9-F1
#
_cell.length_a   1.000
_cell.length_b   1.000
_cell.length_c   1.000
_cell.angle_alpha   90.00
_cell.angle_beta   90.00
_cell.angle_gamma   90.00
#
_symmetry.space_group_name_H-M   'P 1'
#
loop_
_entity.id
_entity.type
_entity.pdbx_description
1 polymer ?
#
loop_
_entity_poly.entity_id
_entity_poly.type
_entity_poly.pdbx_seq_one_letter_code
_entity_poly.pdbx_strand_id
1 'polypeptide(L)'
;MSSKPIHNAQQFPADRSALHQLLQLAVEVELFTIPLYMSSLYSIRGMYMSSSSSQALWPGIKPNPNVSSANQYAYNAIFSVYIQEMLHLQLASNLCTAVGLTPQFPALDYTKFGTTIPCIGDLRKVKGYEDVEVRLGPLDRNQIKLFLAIEMPDWEANDDAHLRPTTPFPTDASGKPVIPSEFGSIGHLYHCIQQYFDIVYDDKTTLWEKLFTANSVQVDMFNFKSASAQHPSREYPHFPVTIASDATAKQARKTAQEMITAILDQGEGAQANSVVPSRFVPAEQKMEKDESKGNAVVRAQWDKQSHYDRFALVASWLDMIETWPTWLASRPKAGAWTANDLLMEPSQATPAEFEAAQARALAMNDPTTPPEIDNALSHSYCNLLAAIESSWSDAKISFPAAAMQALSTRVATVWATGGSPSFTPVTPTVISNNAHACQGLDPNSPGTNSCANAVIHTCAGSNSCANQGGCGYPPSQSLPDFNSAAGNGGCGAPIPDAQIFHSTNPAISVEGVNIGASNGQSVYDTAWQVFQARFASNPAIKAAQKPKPNNLRIVLPPS
;
A
#
# COMPACT_ATOMS: atom_id res chain seq x y z
N MET A 1 37.52 -14.63 -20.01
CA MET A 1 36.79 -13.40 -20.41
C MET A 1 36.11 -13.70 -21.73
N SER A 2 34.86 -14.16 -21.71
CA SER A 2 34.07 -14.23 -22.94
C SER A 2 33.79 -12.78 -23.37
N SER A 3 34.18 -12.40 -24.58
CA SER A 3 33.91 -11.06 -25.10
C SER A 3 32.40 -10.86 -25.16
N LYS A 4 31.84 -9.92 -24.38
CA LYS A 4 30.42 -9.54 -24.53
C LYS A 4 30.17 -9.18 -26.00
N PRO A 5 29.12 -9.71 -26.65
CA PRO A 5 28.84 -9.41 -28.05
C PRO A 5 28.59 -7.90 -28.21
N ILE A 6 29.16 -7.32 -29.27
CA ILE A 6 28.94 -5.92 -29.64
C ILE A 6 27.73 -5.87 -30.57
N HIS A 7 26.73 -5.08 -30.21
CA HIS A 7 25.50 -4.90 -31.00
C HIS A 7 25.67 -3.78 -32.04
N ASN A 8 24.86 -3.81 -33.09
CA ASN A 8 24.79 -2.74 -34.10
C ASN A 8 23.50 -1.93 -33.98
N ALA A 9 23.41 -0.84 -34.74
CA ALA A 9 22.25 0.05 -34.73
C ALA A 9 20.91 -0.64 -35.10
N GLN A 10 20.94 -1.74 -35.86
CA GLN A 10 19.73 -2.47 -36.26
C GLN A 10 19.10 -3.25 -35.09
N GLN A 11 19.89 -3.62 -34.07
CA GLN A 11 19.42 -4.33 -32.88
C GLN A 11 18.81 -3.39 -31.83
N PHE A 12 19.13 -2.09 -31.89
CA PHE A 12 18.71 -1.10 -30.89
C PHE A 12 17.20 -1.07 -30.61
N PRO A 13 16.30 -1.11 -31.62
CA PRO A 13 14.85 -1.11 -31.34
C PRO A 13 14.40 -2.34 -30.54
N ALA A 14 14.98 -3.51 -30.81
CA ALA A 14 14.66 -4.75 -30.10
C ALA A 14 15.20 -4.72 -28.67
N ASP A 15 16.45 -4.25 -28.49
CA ASP A 15 17.06 -4.13 -27.16
C ASP A 15 16.33 -3.14 -26.27
N ARG A 16 15.94 -1.97 -26.82
CA ARG A 16 15.09 -1.00 -26.12
C ARG A 16 13.77 -1.63 -25.70
N SER A 17 13.10 -2.32 -26.62
CA SER A 17 11.81 -2.97 -26.35
C SER A 17 11.95 -4.09 -25.30
N ALA A 18 13.06 -4.81 -25.28
CA ALA A 18 13.31 -5.85 -24.28
C ALA A 18 13.55 -5.24 -22.90
N LEU A 19 14.40 -4.22 -22.82
CA LEU A 19 14.68 -3.52 -21.56
C LEU A 19 13.41 -2.86 -20.98
N HIS A 20 12.60 -2.20 -21.81
CA HIS A 20 11.34 -1.60 -21.36
C HIS A 20 10.36 -2.65 -20.83
N GLN A 21 10.24 -3.81 -21.49
CA GLN A 21 9.41 -4.91 -20.99
C GLN A 21 9.95 -5.49 -19.68
N LEU A 22 11.27 -5.70 -19.56
CA LEU A 22 11.89 -6.17 -18.32
C LEU A 22 11.65 -5.22 -17.13
N LEU A 23 11.79 -3.91 -17.36
CA LEU A 23 11.54 -2.91 -16.32
C LEU A 23 10.06 -2.85 -15.92
N GLN A 24 9.14 -3.02 -16.87
CA GLN A 24 7.71 -3.13 -16.56
C GLN A 24 7.39 -4.42 -15.78
N LEU A 25 8.02 -5.55 -16.12
CA LEU A 25 7.90 -6.79 -15.35
C LEU A 25 8.45 -6.65 -13.93
N ALA A 26 9.52 -5.87 -13.75
CA ALA A 26 10.03 -5.54 -12.42
C ALA A 26 9.00 -4.72 -11.61
N VAL A 27 8.42 -3.67 -12.19
CA VAL A 27 7.34 -2.90 -11.54
C VAL A 27 6.16 -3.81 -11.17
N GLU A 28 5.78 -4.74 -12.05
CA GLU A 28 4.65 -5.66 -11.81
C GLU A 28 4.92 -6.68 -10.71
N VAL A 29 6.15 -7.22 -10.60
CA VAL A 29 6.48 -8.19 -9.55
C VAL A 29 6.55 -7.51 -8.18
N GLU A 30 7.13 -6.30 -8.07
CA GLU A 30 7.12 -5.54 -6.80
C GLU A 30 5.70 -5.07 -6.43
N LEU A 31 4.84 -4.80 -7.42
CA LEU A 31 3.43 -4.50 -7.16
C LEU A 31 2.66 -5.74 -6.69
N PHE A 32 3.00 -6.91 -7.21
CA PHE A 32 2.38 -8.20 -6.87
C PHE A 32 2.65 -8.61 -5.41
N THR A 33 3.81 -8.30 -4.86
CA THR A 33 4.14 -8.63 -3.46
C THR A 33 3.36 -7.78 -2.46
N ILE A 34 3.05 -6.52 -2.79
CA ILE A 34 2.45 -5.54 -1.85
C ILE A 34 1.08 -6.00 -1.32
N PRO A 35 0.02 -6.26 -2.13
CA PRO A 35 -1.26 -6.76 -1.60
C PRO A 35 -1.15 -8.13 -0.96
N LEU A 36 -0.25 -8.98 -1.47
CA LEU A 36 -0.02 -10.33 -0.96
C LEU A 36 0.50 -10.29 0.49
N TYR A 37 1.58 -9.55 0.73
CA TYR A 37 2.19 -9.40 2.05
C TYR A 37 1.28 -8.60 2.99
N MET A 38 0.65 -7.54 2.48
CA MET A 38 -0.31 -6.74 3.24
C MET A 38 -1.50 -7.58 3.73
N SER A 39 -2.06 -8.45 2.89
CA SER A 39 -3.19 -9.30 3.26
C SER A 39 -2.84 -10.20 4.44
N SER A 40 -1.71 -10.91 4.39
CA SER A 40 -1.30 -11.77 5.51
C SER A 40 -0.84 -10.98 6.74
N LEU A 41 -0.14 -9.86 6.57
CA LEU A 41 0.27 -8.95 7.66
C LEU A 41 -0.93 -8.55 8.52
N TYR A 42 -2.00 -8.08 7.89
CA TYR A 42 -3.20 -7.60 8.60
C TYR A 42 -4.18 -8.71 8.98
N SER A 43 -3.89 -9.96 8.61
CA SER A 43 -4.58 -11.12 9.16
C SER A 43 -4.12 -11.45 10.58
N ILE A 44 -2.90 -11.05 10.96
CA ILE A 44 -2.37 -11.24 12.31
C ILE A 44 -3.25 -10.47 13.28
N ARG A 45 -3.79 -11.17 14.29
CA ARG A 45 -4.77 -10.58 15.18
C ARG A 45 -4.13 -9.56 16.11
N GLY A 46 -4.74 -8.40 16.21
CA GLY A 46 -4.47 -7.46 17.28
C GLY A 46 -5.43 -6.28 17.26
N MET A 47 -5.40 -5.51 18.33
CA MET A 47 -6.27 -4.35 18.52
C MET A 47 -5.42 -3.13 18.86
N TYR A 48 -5.88 -1.95 18.47
CA TYR A 48 -5.30 -0.69 18.91
C TYR A 48 -6.39 0.26 19.42
N MET A 49 -6.01 1.10 20.37
CA MET A 49 -6.87 2.19 20.85
C MET A 49 -6.72 3.40 19.91
N SER A 50 -7.85 3.99 19.51
CA SER A 50 -7.84 5.24 18.75
C SER A 50 -7.37 6.41 19.63
N SER A 51 -6.70 7.41 19.03
CA SER A 51 -6.37 8.68 19.71
C SER A 51 -7.61 9.47 20.15
N SER A 52 -8.77 9.20 19.55
CA SER A 52 -10.04 9.89 19.81
C SER A 52 -10.88 9.29 20.94
N SER A 53 -10.45 8.18 21.57
CA SER A 53 -11.20 7.52 22.65
C SER A 53 -10.27 6.93 23.69
N SER A 54 -10.68 6.97 24.95
CA SER A 54 -9.97 6.30 26.06
C SER A 54 -10.36 4.83 26.24
N GLN A 55 -11.33 4.33 25.46
CA GLN A 55 -11.88 2.98 25.61
C GLN A 55 -11.94 2.20 24.30
N ALA A 56 -12.29 2.85 23.18
CA ALA A 56 -12.61 2.13 21.95
C ALA A 56 -11.38 1.47 21.31
N LEU A 57 -11.47 0.15 21.13
CA LEU A 57 -10.49 -0.67 20.42
C LEU A 57 -10.93 -0.90 18.97
N TRP A 58 -9.93 -0.98 18.09
CA TRP A 58 -10.12 -1.19 16.65
C TRP A 58 -9.21 -2.31 16.13
N PRO A 59 -9.69 -3.12 15.17
CA PRO A 59 -8.87 -4.14 14.54
C PRO A 59 -7.61 -3.57 13.89
N GLY A 60 -6.47 -4.17 14.22
CA GLY A 60 -5.18 -3.81 13.66
C GLY A 60 -4.07 -3.86 14.71
N ILE A 61 -2.85 -4.06 14.24
CA ILE A 61 -1.63 -3.96 15.03
C ILE A 61 -0.88 -2.72 14.55
N LYS A 62 -0.21 -2.02 15.45
CA LYS A 62 0.76 -0.98 15.10
C LYS A 62 2.17 -1.50 15.33
N PRO A 63 3.16 -1.10 14.52
CA PRO A 63 4.56 -1.45 14.76
C PRO A 63 4.99 -1.09 16.18
N ASN A 64 5.64 -2.03 16.88
CA ASN A 64 6.07 -1.83 18.26
C ASN A 64 7.53 -2.30 18.46
N PRO A 65 8.50 -1.41 18.71
CA PRO A 65 9.91 -1.79 18.86
C PRO A 65 10.15 -2.62 20.13
N ASN A 66 9.24 -2.59 21.09
CA ASN A 66 9.28 -3.39 22.32
C ASN A 66 8.29 -4.56 22.20
N VAL A 67 8.63 -5.52 21.34
CA VAL A 67 7.83 -6.73 21.09
C VAL A 67 7.62 -7.53 22.38
N SER A 68 6.38 -7.98 22.60
CA SER A 68 5.98 -8.75 23.79
C SER A 68 5.18 -10.01 23.48
N SER A 69 4.86 -10.27 22.20
CA SER A 69 4.13 -11.44 21.75
C SER A 69 4.60 -11.92 20.37
N ALA A 70 4.30 -13.18 20.03
CA ALA A 70 4.57 -13.74 18.71
C ALA A 70 3.87 -12.94 17.60
N ASN A 71 2.62 -12.49 17.82
CA ASN A 71 1.90 -11.63 16.89
C ASN A 71 2.63 -10.31 16.62
N GLN A 72 3.11 -9.62 17.65
CA GLN A 72 3.84 -8.36 17.47
C GLN A 72 5.17 -8.57 16.75
N TYR A 73 5.85 -9.69 17.03
CA TYR A 73 7.10 -10.05 16.38
C TYR A 73 6.88 -10.31 14.88
N ALA A 74 5.95 -11.17 14.53
CA ALA A 74 5.61 -11.49 13.16
C ALA A 74 5.07 -10.26 12.40
N TYR A 75 4.24 -9.45 13.05
CA TYR A 75 3.75 -8.21 12.48
C TYR A 75 4.90 -7.26 12.14
N ASN A 76 5.83 -7.01 13.06
CA ASN A 76 6.97 -6.13 12.80
C ASN A 76 7.85 -6.65 11.64
N ALA A 77 8.12 -7.95 11.61
CA ALA A 77 8.92 -8.59 10.55
C ALA A 77 8.29 -8.35 9.17
N ILE A 78 7.03 -8.75 9.00
CA ILE A 78 6.33 -8.64 7.71
C ILE A 78 6.03 -7.17 7.37
N PHE A 79 5.71 -6.33 8.36
CA PHE A 79 5.50 -4.90 8.17
C PHE A 79 6.74 -4.24 7.55
N SER A 80 7.93 -4.57 8.07
CA SER A 80 9.17 -4.02 7.55
C SER A 80 9.44 -4.43 6.10
N VAL A 81 9.19 -5.69 5.74
CA VAL A 81 9.25 -6.18 4.34
C VAL A 81 8.26 -5.44 3.45
N TYR A 82 7.00 -5.36 3.85
CA TYR A 82 5.95 -4.65 3.10
C TYR A 82 6.31 -3.19 2.79
N ILE A 83 6.99 -2.49 3.70
CA ILE A 83 7.47 -1.13 3.44
C ILE A 83 8.67 -1.12 2.47
N GLN A 84 9.55 -2.11 2.51
CA GLN A 84 10.64 -2.25 1.54
C GLN A 84 10.13 -2.60 0.13
N GLU A 85 9.08 -3.40 -0.02
CA GLU A 85 8.43 -3.64 -1.33
C GLU A 85 7.93 -2.33 -1.97
N MET A 86 7.41 -1.40 -1.16
CA MET A 86 7.03 -0.07 -1.67
C MET A 86 8.23 0.77 -2.12
N LEU A 87 9.37 0.63 -1.43
CA LEU A 87 10.63 1.22 -1.85
C LEU A 87 11.07 0.58 -3.18
N HIS A 88 11.00 -0.74 -3.32
CA HIS A 88 11.38 -1.46 -4.54
C HIS A 88 10.52 -1.02 -5.73
N LEU A 89 9.20 -0.90 -5.54
CA LEU A 89 8.28 -0.37 -6.54
C LEU A 89 8.69 1.04 -6.98
N GLN A 90 9.07 1.92 -6.04
CA GLN A 90 9.59 3.25 -6.37
C GLN A 90 10.90 3.16 -7.17
N LEU A 91 11.85 2.35 -6.71
CA LEU A 91 13.16 2.21 -7.36
C LEU A 91 13.01 1.67 -8.78
N ALA A 92 12.23 0.60 -8.99
CA ALA A 92 11.91 0.05 -10.30
C ALA A 92 11.25 1.09 -11.22
N SER A 93 10.30 1.86 -10.69
CA SER A 93 9.61 2.93 -11.43
C SER A 93 10.54 4.09 -11.80
N ASN A 94 11.46 4.49 -10.92
CA ASN A 94 12.49 5.49 -11.20
C ASN A 94 13.47 5.01 -12.30
N LEU A 95 13.74 3.70 -12.39
CA LEU A 95 14.52 3.12 -13.49
C LEU A 95 13.75 3.17 -14.81
N CYS A 96 12.43 2.93 -14.82
CA CYS A 96 11.58 3.08 -16.00
C CYS A 96 11.71 4.48 -16.60
N THR A 97 11.43 5.51 -15.80
CA THR A 97 11.42 6.90 -16.29
C THR A 97 12.80 7.37 -16.73
N ALA A 98 13.87 6.87 -16.09
CA ALA A 98 15.25 7.15 -16.47
C ALA A 98 15.62 6.68 -17.87
N VAL A 99 14.90 5.70 -18.44
CA VAL A 99 15.09 5.21 -19.82
C VAL A 99 13.92 5.56 -20.74
N GLY A 100 13.11 6.55 -20.36
CA GLY A 100 11.99 7.06 -21.16
C GLY A 100 10.75 6.16 -21.18
N LEU A 101 10.60 5.27 -20.21
CA LEU A 101 9.40 4.45 -20.01
C LEU A 101 8.55 5.03 -18.87
N THR A 102 7.27 5.26 -19.11
CA THR A 102 6.32 5.55 -18.04
C THR A 102 5.85 4.21 -17.44
N PRO A 103 6.09 3.93 -16.14
CA PRO A 103 5.63 2.69 -15.52
C PRO A 103 4.10 2.62 -15.48
N GLN A 104 3.58 1.40 -15.55
CA GLN A 104 2.14 1.11 -15.48
C GLN A 104 1.83 0.25 -14.27
N PHE A 105 0.67 0.44 -13.64
CA PHE A 105 0.30 -0.20 -12.38
C PHE A 105 -1.04 -0.95 -12.53
N PRO A 106 -1.07 -2.09 -13.25
CA PRO A 106 -2.31 -2.82 -13.46
C PRO A 106 -2.84 -3.41 -12.14
N ALA A 107 -4.16 -3.34 -11.95
CA ALA A 107 -4.81 -4.08 -10.87
C ALA A 107 -4.73 -5.59 -11.16
N LEU A 108 -4.19 -6.36 -10.21
CA LEU A 108 -3.96 -7.79 -10.35
C LEU A 108 -5.13 -8.60 -9.79
N ASP A 109 -5.49 -9.68 -10.48
CA ASP A 109 -6.49 -10.65 -10.03
C ASP A 109 -5.80 -11.90 -9.49
N TYR A 110 -5.65 -11.96 -8.17
CA TYR A 110 -4.94 -13.05 -7.49
C TYR A 110 -5.61 -14.42 -7.65
N THR A 111 -6.88 -14.47 -8.07
CA THR A 111 -7.58 -15.75 -8.30
C THR A 111 -7.08 -16.47 -9.56
N LYS A 112 -6.34 -15.78 -10.43
CA LYS A 112 -5.87 -16.31 -11.72
C LYS A 112 -4.47 -16.93 -11.68
N PHE A 113 -3.71 -16.73 -10.60
CA PHE A 113 -2.31 -17.15 -10.57
C PHE A 113 -2.12 -18.65 -10.30
N GLY A 114 -3.04 -19.29 -9.57
CA GLY A 114 -2.97 -20.73 -9.30
C GLY A 114 -1.69 -21.08 -8.53
N THR A 115 -0.71 -21.67 -9.20
CA THR A 115 0.62 -22.00 -8.63
C THR A 115 1.76 -21.21 -9.25
N THR A 116 1.47 -20.22 -10.11
CA THR A 116 2.47 -19.46 -10.86
C THR A 116 2.66 -18.08 -10.26
N ILE A 117 3.88 -17.79 -9.82
CA ILE A 117 4.28 -16.43 -9.48
C ILE A 117 4.50 -15.67 -10.80
N PRO A 118 3.88 -14.50 -11.01
CA PRO A 118 4.02 -13.72 -12.24
C PRO A 118 5.48 -13.51 -12.59
N CYS A 119 5.83 -13.74 -13.86
CA CYS A 119 7.19 -13.68 -14.43
C CYS A 119 8.28 -14.53 -13.74
N ILE A 120 8.06 -15.09 -12.56
CA ILE A 120 9.07 -15.90 -11.87
C ILE A 120 8.98 -17.37 -12.27
N GLY A 121 7.80 -18.00 -12.13
CA GLY A 121 7.62 -19.40 -12.52
C GLY A 121 6.52 -20.14 -11.77
N ASP A 122 6.29 -21.38 -12.18
CA ASP A 122 5.34 -22.31 -11.58
C ASP A 122 5.97 -23.06 -10.40
N LEU A 123 5.42 -22.88 -9.20
CA LEU A 123 5.91 -23.48 -7.95
C LEU A 123 5.85 -25.02 -7.95
N ARG A 124 5.04 -25.64 -8.81
CA ARG A 124 5.05 -27.11 -8.99
C ARG A 124 6.36 -27.64 -9.55
N LYS A 125 7.18 -26.79 -10.16
CA LYS A 125 8.52 -27.11 -10.64
C LYS A 125 9.57 -26.96 -9.53
N VAL A 126 9.24 -26.29 -8.43
CA VAL A 126 10.16 -25.95 -7.35
C VAL A 126 10.04 -26.96 -6.23
N LYS A 127 11.12 -27.68 -5.95
CA LYS A 127 11.12 -28.73 -4.95
C LYS A 127 10.79 -28.18 -3.55
N GLY A 128 9.78 -28.76 -2.89
CA GLY A 128 9.32 -28.35 -1.57
C GLY A 128 8.20 -27.29 -1.57
N TYR A 129 7.79 -26.82 -2.75
CA TYR A 129 6.74 -25.82 -2.94
C TYR A 129 5.61 -26.32 -3.86
N GLU A 130 5.57 -27.62 -4.16
CA GLU A 130 4.60 -28.20 -5.11
C GLU A 130 3.14 -28.10 -4.63
N ASP A 131 2.95 -27.93 -3.31
CA ASP A 131 1.66 -27.77 -2.63
C ASP A 131 1.26 -26.30 -2.41
N VAL A 132 2.08 -25.34 -2.87
CA VAL A 132 1.89 -23.92 -2.57
C VAL A 132 1.02 -23.25 -3.62
N GLU A 133 -0.05 -22.61 -3.16
CA GLU A 133 -0.96 -21.81 -3.96
C GLU A 133 -0.58 -20.33 -3.90
N VAL A 134 -0.50 -19.71 -5.07
CA VAL A 134 -0.37 -18.27 -5.27
C VAL A 134 -1.74 -17.62 -5.15
N ARG A 135 -2.06 -17.16 -3.94
CA ARG A 135 -3.31 -16.50 -3.60
C ARG A 135 -3.13 -15.52 -2.45
N LEU A 136 -4.09 -14.62 -2.26
CA LEU A 136 -4.20 -13.87 -1.01
C LEU A 136 -4.65 -14.82 0.12
N GLY A 137 -4.26 -14.53 1.35
CA GLY A 137 -4.63 -15.36 2.49
C GLY A 137 -4.12 -14.86 3.83
N PRO A 138 -4.58 -15.47 4.93
CA PRO A 138 -4.05 -15.15 6.24
C PRO A 138 -2.61 -15.67 6.37
N LEU A 139 -1.89 -15.22 7.40
CA LEU A 139 -0.58 -15.76 7.71
C LEU A 139 -0.73 -17.21 8.20
N ASP A 140 -0.56 -18.14 7.26
CA ASP A 140 -0.65 -19.58 7.45
C ASP A 140 0.56 -20.29 6.79
N ARG A 141 0.54 -21.63 6.78
CA ARG A 141 1.64 -22.42 6.22
C ARG A 141 1.80 -22.23 4.71
N ASN A 142 0.70 -22.06 3.97
CA ASN A 142 0.76 -21.81 2.54
C ASN A 142 1.37 -20.42 2.29
N GLN A 143 0.90 -19.41 3.01
CA GLN A 143 1.35 -18.02 2.83
C GLN A 143 2.82 -17.83 3.18
N ILE A 144 3.30 -18.37 4.29
CA ILE A 144 4.73 -18.20 4.63
C ILE A 144 5.64 -18.97 3.67
N LYS A 145 5.21 -20.15 3.18
CA LYS A 145 5.93 -20.86 2.10
C LYS A 145 5.92 -20.03 0.82
N LEU A 146 4.78 -19.45 0.43
CA LEU A 146 4.71 -18.60 -0.74
C LEU A 146 5.67 -17.41 -0.64
N PHE A 147 5.78 -16.78 0.53
CA PHE A 147 6.70 -15.65 0.74
C PHE A 147 8.16 -16.09 0.60
N LEU A 148 8.53 -17.24 1.17
CA LEU A 148 9.85 -17.83 1.00
C LEU A 148 10.17 -18.19 -0.46
N ALA A 149 9.17 -18.61 -1.24
CA ALA A 149 9.36 -18.90 -2.65
C ALA A 149 9.58 -17.65 -3.50
N ILE A 150 8.89 -16.55 -3.17
CA ILE A 150 9.03 -15.27 -3.85
C ILE A 150 10.42 -14.68 -3.60
N GLU A 151 10.86 -14.66 -2.35
CA GLU A 151 12.14 -14.08 -1.92
C GLU A 151 13.33 -15.04 -2.03
N MET A 152 13.14 -16.19 -2.69
CA MET A 152 14.18 -17.21 -2.75
C MET A 152 15.44 -16.64 -3.40
N PRO A 153 16.61 -16.73 -2.75
CA PRO A 153 17.84 -16.19 -3.32
C PRO A 153 18.18 -16.82 -4.65
N ASP A 154 18.65 -16.02 -5.61
CA ASP A 154 18.96 -16.49 -6.97
C ASP A 154 20.01 -17.60 -6.97
N TRP A 155 20.94 -17.63 -6.00
CA TRP A 155 21.92 -18.72 -5.91
C TRP A 155 21.36 -20.02 -5.30
N GLU A 156 20.25 -19.97 -4.57
CA GLU A 156 19.59 -21.16 -4.02
C GLU A 156 18.58 -21.76 -5.01
N ALA A 157 18.00 -20.93 -5.89
CA ALA A 157 17.19 -21.38 -7.01
C ALA A 157 18.02 -22.11 -8.11
N ASN A 158 19.22 -22.61 -7.80
CA ASN A 158 20.21 -23.15 -8.74
C ASN A 158 20.06 -24.66 -8.99
N ASP A 159 18.83 -25.18 -8.91
CA ASP A 159 18.51 -26.50 -9.45
C ASP A 159 18.14 -26.39 -10.95
N ASP A 160 18.28 -27.49 -11.69
CA ASP A 160 17.94 -27.55 -13.13
C ASP A 160 16.45 -27.26 -13.43
N ALA A 161 15.62 -27.00 -12.40
CA ALA A 161 14.18 -26.79 -12.53
C ALA A 161 13.78 -25.31 -12.72
N HIS A 162 14.64 -24.35 -12.35
CA HIS A 162 14.38 -22.92 -12.54
C HIS A 162 14.92 -22.43 -13.89
N LEU A 163 14.03 -21.95 -14.76
CA LEU A 163 14.43 -21.36 -16.04
C LEU A 163 15.22 -20.06 -15.81
N ARG A 164 16.51 -20.07 -16.16
CA ARG A 164 17.37 -18.87 -16.20
C ARG A 164 17.66 -18.45 -17.64
N PRO A 165 16.83 -17.58 -18.25
CA PRO A 165 17.09 -17.12 -19.60
C PRO A 165 18.41 -16.34 -19.69
N THR A 166 19.13 -16.51 -20.80
CA THR A 166 20.38 -15.78 -21.06
C THR A 166 20.10 -14.57 -21.93
N THR A 167 20.65 -13.40 -21.57
CA THR A 167 20.57 -12.19 -22.40
C THR A 167 21.72 -12.14 -23.42
N PRO A 168 21.57 -11.41 -24.55
CA PRO A 168 20.35 -10.77 -25.03
C PRO A 168 19.33 -11.80 -25.53
N PHE A 169 18.04 -11.50 -25.41
CA PHE A 169 16.98 -12.38 -25.87
C PHE A 169 16.89 -12.41 -27.40
N PRO A 170 16.51 -13.57 -27.99
CA PRO A 170 16.32 -13.67 -29.42
C PRO A 170 15.16 -12.79 -29.89
N THR A 171 15.16 -12.43 -31.18
CA THR A 171 14.04 -11.76 -31.83
C THR A 171 13.22 -12.72 -32.68
N ASP A 172 11.92 -12.47 -32.79
CA ASP A 172 11.05 -13.18 -33.73
C ASP A 172 11.27 -12.75 -35.19
N ALA A 173 10.53 -13.33 -36.12
CA ALA A 173 10.61 -13.01 -37.55
C ALA A 173 10.22 -11.55 -37.88
N SER A 174 9.53 -10.85 -36.96
CA SER A 174 9.18 -9.43 -37.09
C SER A 174 10.23 -8.49 -36.48
N GLY A 175 11.30 -9.04 -35.90
CA GLY A 175 12.35 -8.28 -35.22
C GLY A 175 11.96 -7.83 -33.80
N LYS A 176 10.88 -8.36 -33.22
CA LYS A 176 10.49 -8.09 -31.84
C LYS A 176 11.22 -9.03 -30.88
N PRO A 177 11.65 -8.57 -29.70
CA PRO A 177 12.28 -9.45 -28.73
C PRO A 177 11.27 -10.48 -28.20
N VAL A 178 11.72 -11.73 -28.07
CA VAL A 178 10.97 -12.82 -27.45
C VAL A 178 11.29 -12.83 -25.97
N ILE A 179 10.46 -12.19 -25.16
CA ILE A 179 10.65 -12.11 -23.72
C ILE A 179 10.32 -13.46 -23.08
N PRO A 180 11.21 -14.02 -22.23
CA PRO A 180 10.90 -15.21 -21.45
C PRO A 180 9.66 -15.00 -20.58
N SER A 181 8.84 -16.04 -20.44
CA SER A 181 7.68 -16.02 -19.54
C SER A 181 8.05 -16.26 -18.07
N GLU A 182 9.23 -16.82 -17.81
CA GLU A 182 9.72 -17.21 -16.49
C GLU A 182 11.21 -16.82 -16.37
N PHE A 183 11.60 -16.29 -15.21
CA PHE A 183 12.98 -15.89 -14.88
C PHE A 183 13.61 -16.74 -13.76
N GLY A 184 12.81 -17.54 -13.06
CA GLY A 184 13.27 -18.41 -11.96
C GLY A 184 13.39 -17.71 -10.61
N SER A 185 13.81 -16.45 -10.58
CA SER A 185 13.91 -15.62 -9.37
C SER A 185 13.77 -14.13 -9.71
N ILE A 186 13.38 -13.31 -8.71
CA ILE A 186 13.39 -11.85 -8.85
C ILE A 186 14.83 -11.37 -9.14
N GLY A 187 15.83 -11.97 -8.49
CA GLY A 187 17.24 -11.69 -8.73
C GLY A 187 17.68 -11.86 -10.16
N HIS A 188 17.27 -12.96 -10.80
CA HIS A 188 17.63 -13.21 -12.19
C HIS A 188 16.95 -12.24 -13.17
N LEU A 189 15.72 -11.79 -12.88
CA LEU A 189 15.07 -10.71 -13.63
C LEU A 189 15.91 -9.42 -13.59
N TYR A 190 16.36 -9.01 -12.39
CA TYR A 190 17.21 -7.82 -12.22
C TYR A 190 18.62 -8.00 -12.81
N HIS A 191 19.18 -9.20 -12.77
CA HIS A 191 20.42 -9.53 -13.49
C HIS A 191 20.24 -9.35 -15.00
N CYS A 192 19.12 -9.81 -15.57
CA CYS A 192 18.80 -9.57 -16.99
C CYS A 192 18.72 -8.06 -17.30
N ILE A 193 18.07 -7.26 -16.44
CA ILE A 193 17.99 -5.79 -16.59
C ILE A 193 19.39 -5.18 -16.60
N GLN A 194 20.27 -5.54 -15.66
CA GLN A 194 21.65 -5.03 -15.63
C GLN A 194 22.44 -5.41 -16.88
N GLN A 195 22.28 -6.65 -17.36
CA GLN A 195 22.95 -7.10 -18.58
C GLN A 195 22.48 -6.30 -19.80
N TYR A 196 21.19 -5.98 -19.90
CA TYR A 196 20.64 -5.11 -20.95
C TYR A 196 21.19 -3.68 -20.87
N PHE A 197 21.23 -3.07 -19.68
CA PHE A 197 21.85 -1.74 -19.52
C PHE A 197 23.29 -1.68 -20.03
N ASP A 198 24.03 -2.78 -19.90
CA ASP A 198 25.44 -2.88 -20.24
C ASP A 198 25.70 -3.39 -21.67
N ILE A 199 24.67 -3.58 -22.51
CA ILE A 199 24.87 -3.91 -23.94
C ILE A 199 25.66 -2.79 -24.60
N VAL A 200 26.78 -3.13 -25.24
CA VAL A 200 27.67 -2.18 -25.92
C VAL A 200 27.42 -2.23 -27.43
N TYR A 201 27.37 -1.06 -28.05
CA TYR A 201 27.19 -0.89 -29.49
C TYR A 201 28.51 -0.64 -30.23
N ASP A 202 28.49 -0.76 -31.56
CA ASP A 202 29.61 -0.48 -32.46
C ASP A 202 30.19 0.94 -32.32
N ASP A 203 29.36 1.92 -31.98
CA ASP A 203 29.75 3.30 -31.67
C ASP A 203 30.33 3.50 -30.26
N LYS A 204 30.54 2.40 -29.51
CA LYS A 204 31.09 2.34 -28.15
C LYS A 204 30.19 2.93 -27.07
N THR A 205 28.94 3.24 -27.38
CA THR A 205 27.94 3.59 -26.35
C THR A 205 27.24 2.35 -25.82
N THR A 206 26.70 2.45 -24.62
CA THR A 206 25.86 1.42 -24.01
C THR A 206 24.38 1.64 -24.31
N LEU A 207 23.54 0.62 -24.16
CA LEU A 207 22.08 0.77 -24.24
C LEU A 207 21.57 1.81 -23.24
N TRP A 208 22.12 1.80 -22.02
CA TRP A 208 21.82 2.84 -21.03
C TRP A 208 22.13 4.24 -21.55
N GLU A 209 23.33 4.48 -22.07
CA GLU A 209 23.72 5.81 -22.59
C GLU A 209 22.82 6.26 -23.75
N LYS A 210 22.34 5.33 -24.58
CA LYS A 210 21.43 5.63 -25.69
C LYS A 210 20.01 5.97 -25.24
N LEU A 211 19.54 5.43 -24.11
CA LEU A 211 18.17 5.60 -23.62
C LEU A 211 18.02 6.60 -22.47
N PHE A 212 19.12 6.95 -21.81
CA PHE A 212 19.08 7.78 -20.61
C PHE A 212 18.36 9.12 -20.88
N THR A 213 17.30 9.36 -20.12
CA THR A 213 16.50 10.58 -20.19
C THR A 213 16.86 11.47 -18.99
N ALA A 214 17.70 12.47 -19.25
CA ALA A 214 18.07 13.48 -18.26
C ALA A 214 16.83 14.29 -17.82
N ASN A 215 16.77 14.67 -16.54
CA ASN A 215 15.61 15.34 -15.93
C ASN A 215 14.28 14.58 -16.10
N SER A 216 14.32 13.25 -16.21
CA SER A 216 13.13 12.40 -16.15
C SER A 216 12.39 12.59 -14.82
N VAL A 217 11.09 12.30 -14.83
CA VAL A 217 10.28 12.32 -13.59
C VAL A 217 10.87 11.31 -12.61
N GLN A 218 11.12 11.75 -11.39
CA GLN A 218 11.59 10.90 -10.30
C GLN A 218 10.69 11.13 -9.09
N VAL A 219 10.25 10.04 -8.45
CA VAL A 219 9.46 10.09 -7.23
C VAL A 219 10.33 9.68 -6.05
N ASP A 220 10.22 10.43 -4.96
CA ASP A 220 10.91 10.17 -3.70
C ASP A 220 9.91 10.12 -2.55
N MET A 221 9.45 8.93 -2.18
CA MET A 221 8.58 8.69 -1.02
C MET A 221 9.37 8.46 0.27
N PHE A 222 10.64 8.07 0.20
CA PHE A 222 11.39 7.61 1.38
C PHE A 222 12.47 8.58 1.84
N ASN A 223 13.08 9.33 0.91
CA ASN A 223 14.15 10.29 1.19
C ASN A 223 13.75 11.75 0.96
N PHE A 224 12.46 12.02 0.70
CA PHE A 224 11.99 13.40 0.69
C PHE A 224 12.09 14.00 2.10
N LYS A 225 12.43 15.29 2.15
CA LYS A 225 12.45 16.06 3.39
C LYS A 225 11.27 17.00 3.38
N SER A 226 10.38 16.87 4.34
CA SER A 226 9.28 17.82 4.52
C SER A 226 8.98 18.02 6.01
N ALA A 227 9.15 19.27 6.46
CA ALA A 227 8.75 19.68 7.79
C ALA A 227 7.21 19.72 7.96
N SER A 228 6.45 19.89 6.86
CA SER A 228 4.98 19.93 6.88
C SER A 228 4.34 18.53 6.77
N ALA A 229 5.05 17.54 6.25
CA ALA A 229 4.57 16.16 6.12
C ALA A 229 5.14 15.21 7.19
N GLN A 230 5.71 15.75 8.28
CA GLN A 230 6.32 14.96 9.38
C GLN A 230 7.44 14.00 8.91
N HIS A 231 8.13 14.30 7.81
CA HIS A 231 9.34 13.58 7.37
C HIS A 231 10.56 14.52 7.52
N PRO A 232 11.07 14.74 8.75
CA PRO A 232 12.16 15.69 8.99
C PRO A 232 13.50 15.23 8.42
N SER A 233 13.62 13.98 7.96
CA SER A 233 14.86 13.36 7.54
C SER A 233 14.64 12.30 6.48
N ARG A 234 15.72 11.96 5.78
CA ARG A 234 15.78 10.84 4.83
C ARG A 234 15.67 9.54 5.60
N GLU A 235 14.80 8.64 5.14
CA GLU A 235 14.67 7.31 5.74
C GLU A 235 15.90 6.45 5.46
N TYR A 236 16.37 6.44 4.20
CA TYR A 236 17.54 5.73 3.73
C TYR A 236 18.65 6.73 3.32
N PRO A 237 19.35 7.38 4.26
CA PRO A 237 20.24 8.50 3.96
C PRO A 237 21.54 8.09 3.25
N HIS A 238 21.85 6.80 3.20
CA HIS A 238 23.15 6.29 2.77
C HIS A 238 23.17 5.76 1.34
N PHE A 239 22.06 5.80 0.62
CA PHE A 239 22.02 5.53 -0.82
C PHE A 239 20.96 6.39 -1.53
N PRO A 240 21.14 6.66 -2.84
CA PRO A 240 20.19 7.43 -3.63
C PRO A 240 18.95 6.59 -3.99
N VAL A 241 17.76 7.14 -3.73
CA VAL A 241 16.48 6.54 -4.13
C VAL A 241 15.84 7.23 -5.33
N THR A 242 16.54 8.23 -5.90
CA THR A 242 16.22 8.93 -7.15
C THR A 242 17.51 9.21 -7.92
N ILE A 243 17.39 9.39 -9.24
CA ILE A 243 18.46 9.87 -10.10
C ILE A 243 18.44 11.40 -10.12
N ALA A 244 19.58 12.02 -9.83
CA ALA A 244 19.69 13.48 -9.80
C ALA A 244 19.43 14.10 -11.18
N SER A 245 18.75 15.25 -11.21
CA SER A 245 18.37 15.94 -12.45
C SER A 245 19.57 16.35 -13.32
N ASP A 246 20.70 16.68 -12.68
CA ASP A 246 21.95 17.08 -13.32
C ASP A 246 22.92 15.91 -13.57
N ALA A 247 22.53 14.67 -13.32
CA ALA A 247 23.38 13.51 -13.51
C ALA A 247 23.72 13.28 -14.99
N THR A 248 25.00 13.08 -15.29
CA THR A 248 25.42 12.50 -16.57
C THR A 248 24.92 11.06 -16.70
N ALA A 249 24.78 10.55 -17.93
CA ALA A 249 24.38 9.15 -18.14
C ALA A 249 25.24 8.17 -17.34
N LYS A 250 26.56 8.39 -17.26
CA LYS A 250 27.48 7.56 -16.48
C LYS A 250 27.22 7.61 -14.97
N GLN A 251 26.97 8.81 -14.41
CA GLN A 251 26.62 8.96 -13.00
C GLN A 251 25.27 8.30 -12.70
N ALA A 252 24.28 8.54 -13.56
CA ALA A 252 22.96 7.96 -13.44
C ALA A 252 22.99 6.43 -13.54
N ARG A 253 23.85 5.84 -14.38
CA ARG A 253 24.05 4.37 -14.45
C ARG A 253 24.55 3.79 -13.14
N LYS A 254 25.47 4.50 -12.47
CA LYS A 254 25.99 4.09 -11.15
C LYS A 254 24.87 4.15 -10.11
N THR A 255 24.09 5.22 -10.09
CA THR A 255 22.89 5.33 -9.24
C THR A 255 21.91 4.19 -9.51
N ALA A 256 21.59 3.90 -10.77
CA ALA A 256 20.72 2.80 -11.15
C ALA A 256 21.25 1.43 -10.69
N GLN A 257 22.58 1.22 -10.73
CA GLN A 257 23.20 0.02 -10.17
C GLN A 257 23.00 -0.06 -8.66
N GLU A 258 23.17 1.05 -7.94
CA GLU A 258 22.96 1.11 -6.49
C GLU A 258 21.50 0.83 -6.12
N MET A 259 20.53 1.33 -6.91
CA MET A 259 19.10 1.04 -6.73
C MET A 259 18.81 -0.46 -6.90
N ILE A 260 19.28 -1.08 -7.98
CA ILE A 260 19.09 -2.53 -8.20
C ILE A 260 19.77 -3.33 -7.08
N THR A 261 20.98 -2.94 -6.67
CA THR A 261 21.67 -3.62 -5.58
C THR A 261 20.89 -3.53 -4.27
N ALA A 262 20.24 -2.39 -3.99
CA ALA A 262 19.41 -2.24 -2.81
C ALA A 262 18.22 -3.21 -2.82
N ILE A 263 17.53 -3.34 -3.97
CA ILE A 263 16.41 -4.27 -4.15
C ILE A 263 16.86 -5.71 -3.86
N LEU A 264 17.94 -6.15 -4.52
CA LEU A 264 18.47 -7.51 -4.37
C LEU A 264 18.94 -7.80 -2.94
N ASP A 265 19.74 -6.89 -2.36
CA ASP A 265 20.28 -7.11 -1.02
C ASP A 265 19.17 -7.09 0.05
N GLN A 266 18.11 -6.30 -0.14
CA GLN A 266 16.96 -6.27 0.78
C GLN A 266 16.07 -7.52 0.64
N GLY A 267 15.78 -7.98 -0.59
CA GLY A 267 14.97 -9.17 -0.85
C GLY A 267 15.66 -10.48 -0.46
N GLU A 268 16.77 -10.78 -1.15
CA GLU A 268 17.46 -12.08 -1.11
C GLU A 268 18.63 -12.12 -0.12
N GLY A 269 19.12 -10.94 0.30
CA GLY A 269 20.33 -10.80 1.09
C GLY A 269 21.61 -10.71 0.25
N ALA A 270 22.70 -10.25 0.86
CA ALA A 270 24.00 -10.25 0.18
C ALA A 270 24.60 -11.67 0.15
N GLN A 271 25.08 -12.10 -1.04
CA GLN A 271 25.63 -13.44 -1.34
C GLN A 271 26.60 -14.05 -0.30
N ALA A 272 27.23 -13.24 0.55
CA ALA A 272 28.26 -13.70 1.47
C ALA A 272 27.76 -14.04 2.89
N ASN A 273 26.64 -13.47 3.37
CA ASN A 273 26.22 -13.62 4.78
C ASN A 273 24.72 -13.43 5.06
N SER A 274 23.87 -13.23 4.03
CA SER A 274 22.43 -12.89 4.18
C SER A 274 22.12 -11.63 5.01
N VAL A 275 23.15 -10.81 5.29
CA VAL A 275 23.01 -9.52 5.98
C VAL A 275 22.84 -8.41 4.95
N VAL A 276 21.80 -7.59 5.12
CA VAL A 276 21.58 -6.39 4.31
C VAL A 276 22.68 -5.37 4.65
N PRO A 277 23.46 -4.86 3.68
CA PRO A 277 24.47 -3.86 3.96
C PRO A 277 23.87 -2.62 4.62
N SER A 278 24.53 -2.10 5.66
CA SER A 278 24.01 -0.99 6.47
C SER A 278 23.66 0.28 5.68
N ARG A 279 24.21 0.45 4.48
CA ARG A 279 23.86 1.56 3.58
C ARG A 279 22.44 1.47 2.99
N PHE A 280 21.87 0.27 2.94
CA PHE A 280 20.51 -0.02 2.47
C PHE A 280 19.52 -0.19 3.62
N VAL A 281 19.95 0.06 4.86
CA VAL A 281 19.11 0.02 6.06
C VAL A 281 18.70 1.46 6.43
N PRO A 282 17.49 1.69 6.98
CA PRO A 282 17.11 3.01 7.48
C PRO A 282 18.04 3.55 8.57
N ALA A 283 18.14 4.87 8.70
CA ALA A 283 19.02 5.51 9.68
C ALA A 283 18.50 5.36 11.13
N GLU A 284 19.28 4.74 12.02
CA GLU A 284 18.96 4.64 13.45
C GLU A 284 19.04 6.00 14.20
N GLN A 285 20.02 6.85 13.84
CA GLN A 285 20.60 7.83 14.77
C GLN A 285 19.77 9.11 15.09
N LYS A 286 18.62 9.40 14.44
CA LYS A 286 17.81 10.60 14.77
C LYS A 286 16.29 10.45 14.58
N MET A 287 15.76 9.25 14.82
CA MET A 287 14.32 8.98 14.80
C MET A 287 13.60 9.30 16.15
N GLU A 288 14.32 9.84 17.14
CA GLU A 288 13.81 10.09 18.52
C GLU A 288 12.87 11.31 18.68
N LYS A 289 12.79 12.20 17.69
CA LYS A 289 12.04 13.48 17.77
C LYS A 289 10.67 13.47 17.09
N ASP A 290 10.26 12.38 16.46
CA ASP A 290 9.06 12.31 15.63
C ASP A 290 7.93 11.50 16.31
N GLU A 291 6.66 11.80 16.06
CA GLU A 291 5.52 11.07 16.65
C GLU A 291 5.34 9.66 16.06
N SER A 292 6.10 9.33 15.00
CA SER A 292 6.20 8.04 14.30
C SER A 292 7.10 6.99 14.97
N LYS A 293 7.54 7.22 16.23
CA LYS A 293 8.63 6.50 16.94
C LYS A 293 8.63 4.97 16.82
N GLY A 294 7.46 4.33 16.75
CA GLY A 294 7.38 2.87 16.64
C GLY A 294 7.80 2.35 15.27
N ASN A 295 7.21 2.91 14.21
CA ASN A 295 7.35 2.38 12.85
C ASN A 295 8.79 2.49 12.34
N ALA A 296 9.37 3.67 12.51
CA ALA A 296 10.71 4.02 12.07
C ALA A 296 11.79 3.14 12.74
N VAL A 297 11.70 3.00 14.07
CA VAL A 297 12.60 2.14 14.85
C VAL A 297 12.44 0.67 14.49
N VAL A 298 11.20 0.20 14.31
CA VAL A 298 10.93 -1.17 13.86
C VAL A 298 11.62 -1.43 12.52
N ARG A 299 11.48 -0.56 11.52
CA ARG A 299 12.18 -0.76 10.24
C ARG A 299 13.69 -0.81 10.41
N ALA A 300 14.30 0.14 11.13
CA ALA A 300 15.74 0.14 11.38
C ALA A 300 16.25 -1.12 12.11
N GLN A 301 15.45 -1.74 12.98
CA GLN A 301 15.80 -2.99 13.66
C GLN A 301 15.74 -4.21 12.73
N TRP A 302 14.72 -4.27 11.87
CA TRP A 302 14.38 -5.46 11.09
C TRP A 302 14.99 -5.49 9.69
N ASP A 303 15.19 -4.32 9.07
CA ASP A 303 15.72 -4.17 7.71
C ASP A 303 17.20 -4.56 7.56
N LYS A 304 17.85 -4.96 8.66
CA LYS A 304 19.21 -5.52 8.67
C LYS A 304 19.26 -6.96 8.12
N GLN A 305 18.11 -7.62 8.02
CA GLN A 305 17.93 -8.97 7.51
C GLN A 305 17.19 -8.93 6.18
N SER A 306 17.48 -9.88 5.30
CA SER A 306 16.78 -10.01 4.02
C SER A 306 15.27 -10.29 4.22
N HIS A 307 14.47 -10.16 3.17
CA HIS A 307 13.07 -10.56 3.21
C HIS A 307 12.96 -12.07 3.46
N TYR A 308 13.76 -12.86 2.73
CA TYR A 308 13.82 -14.31 2.89
C TYR A 308 14.07 -14.74 4.33
N ASP A 309 15.10 -14.18 4.98
CA ASP A 309 15.45 -14.53 6.38
C ASP A 309 14.36 -14.11 7.36
N ARG A 310 13.76 -12.93 7.15
CA ARG A 310 12.63 -12.46 7.99
C ARG A 310 11.45 -13.41 7.87
N PHE A 311 11.12 -13.87 6.67
CA PHE A 311 10.04 -14.84 6.48
C PHE A 311 10.39 -16.22 7.06
N ALA A 312 11.63 -16.68 6.93
CA ALA A 312 12.09 -17.94 7.53
C ALA A 312 11.97 -17.89 9.06
N LEU A 313 12.31 -16.74 9.65
CA LEU A 313 12.19 -16.51 11.08
C LEU A 313 10.72 -16.52 11.53
N VAL A 314 9.83 -15.85 10.80
CA VAL A 314 8.37 -15.91 11.06
C VAL A 314 7.84 -17.33 10.93
N ALA A 315 8.29 -18.10 9.92
CA ALA A 315 7.89 -19.48 9.73
C ALA A 315 8.20 -20.35 10.95
N SER A 316 9.33 -20.11 11.62
CA SER A 316 9.74 -20.86 12.81
C SER A 316 8.78 -20.70 14.00
N TRP A 317 8.01 -19.61 14.04
CA TRP A 317 7.08 -19.30 15.13
C TRP A 317 5.62 -19.32 14.71
N LEU A 318 5.32 -19.83 13.52
CA LEU A 318 3.98 -19.76 12.93
C LEU A 318 2.88 -20.33 13.84
N ASP A 319 3.15 -21.45 14.51
CA ASP A 319 2.19 -22.11 15.40
C ASP A 319 1.87 -21.28 16.68
N MET A 320 2.65 -20.23 16.98
CA MET A 320 2.42 -19.30 18.09
C MET A 320 1.65 -18.04 17.68
N ILE A 321 1.38 -17.85 16.39
CA ILE A 321 0.73 -16.65 15.86
C ILE A 321 -0.78 -16.87 15.77
N GLU A 322 -1.55 -16.01 16.42
CA GLU A 322 -3.01 -15.98 16.29
C GLU A 322 -3.42 -15.03 15.15
N THR A 323 -4.20 -15.53 14.20
CA THR A 323 -4.80 -14.72 13.12
C THR A 323 -6.29 -14.50 13.35
N TRP A 324 -6.89 -13.49 12.71
CA TRP A 324 -8.33 -13.24 12.75
C TRP A 324 -9.16 -14.48 12.37
N PRO A 325 -8.86 -15.23 11.29
CA PRO A 325 -9.58 -16.47 11.00
C PRO A 325 -9.52 -17.50 12.12
N THR A 326 -8.35 -17.72 12.72
CA THR A 326 -8.21 -18.69 13.83
C THR A 326 -8.98 -18.24 15.08
N TRP A 327 -8.94 -16.94 15.40
CA TRP A 327 -9.68 -16.39 16.52
C TRP A 327 -11.18 -16.47 16.30
N LEU A 328 -11.69 -16.04 15.13
CA LEU A 328 -13.11 -16.12 14.81
C LEU A 328 -13.63 -17.56 14.81
N ALA A 329 -12.84 -18.51 14.30
CA ALA A 329 -13.18 -19.93 14.32
C ALA A 329 -13.28 -20.51 15.75
N SER A 330 -12.55 -19.92 16.71
CA SER A 330 -12.63 -20.31 18.13
C SER A 330 -13.86 -19.74 18.86
N ARG A 331 -14.58 -18.79 18.25
CA ARG A 331 -15.73 -18.08 18.82
C ARG A 331 -17.06 -18.70 18.36
N PRO A 332 -18.17 -18.46 19.09
CA PRO A 332 -19.49 -18.81 18.60
C PRO A 332 -19.81 -18.11 17.27
N LYS A 333 -20.32 -18.86 16.27
CA LYS A 333 -20.65 -18.31 14.94
C LYS A 333 -21.67 -17.17 14.97
N ALA A 334 -22.61 -17.18 15.93
CA ALA A 334 -23.51 -16.07 16.20
C ALA A 334 -22.97 -15.26 17.38
N GLY A 335 -22.67 -13.97 17.18
CA GLY A 335 -22.11 -13.13 18.24
C GLY A 335 -20.62 -13.34 18.49
N ALA A 336 -19.84 -13.58 17.42
CA ALA A 336 -18.38 -13.72 17.52
C ALA A 336 -17.74 -12.49 18.17
N TRP A 337 -18.25 -11.29 17.88
CA TRP A 337 -17.93 -10.04 18.56
C TRP A 337 -18.95 -9.68 19.65
N THR A 338 -18.46 -9.18 20.78
CA THR A 338 -19.25 -8.55 21.85
C THR A 338 -18.74 -7.13 22.11
N ALA A 339 -19.53 -6.30 22.80
CA ALA A 339 -19.10 -4.96 23.20
C ALA A 339 -17.78 -4.98 24.01
N ASN A 340 -17.61 -5.99 24.87
CA ASN A 340 -16.42 -6.13 25.69
C ASN A 340 -15.15 -6.37 24.88
N ASP A 341 -15.24 -7.02 23.71
CA ASP A 341 -14.07 -7.24 22.85
C ASP A 341 -13.57 -5.93 22.19
N LEU A 342 -14.37 -4.86 22.25
CA LEU A 342 -14.14 -3.58 21.59
C LEU A 342 -13.85 -2.43 22.58
N LEU A 343 -13.69 -2.76 23.86
CA LEU A 343 -13.41 -1.82 24.94
C LEU A 343 -12.14 -2.24 25.68
N MET A 344 -11.26 -1.27 25.96
CA MET A 344 -10.02 -1.50 26.70
C MET A 344 -10.31 -1.97 28.13
N GLU A 345 -11.22 -1.29 28.83
CA GLU A 345 -11.65 -1.61 30.20
C GLU A 345 -13.18 -1.59 30.27
N PRO A 346 -13.87 -2.67 29.84
CA PRO A 346 -15.34 -2.69 29.74
C PRO A 346 -16.05 -2.35 31.05
N SER A 347 -15.44 -2.66 32.20
CA SER A 347 -15.97 -2.36 33.53
C SER A 347 -15.98 -0.86 33.87
N GLN A 348 -15.22 -0.05 33.14
CA GLN A 348 -15.11 1.40 33.31
C GLN A 348 -15.78 2.21 32.20
N ALA A 349 -16.30 1.53 31.17
CA ALA A 349 -16.96 2.19 30.05
C ALA A 349 -18.25 2.89 30.49
N THR A 350 -18.46 4.11 29.99
CA THR A 350 -19.73 4.83 30.15
C THR A 350 -20.84 4.11 29.38
N PRO A 351 -22.14 4.35 29.71
CA PRO A 351 -23.25 3.76 28.97
C PRO A 351 -23.19 4.05 27.46
N ALA A 352 -22.75 5.26 27.06
CA ALA A 352 -22.62 5.64 25.66
C ALA A 352 -21.46 4.91 24.95
N GLU A 353 -20.31 4.74 25.61
CA GLU A 353 -19.20 3.96 25.06
C GLU A 353 -19.59 2.49 24.88
N PHE A 354 -20.30 1.93 25.85
CA PHE A 354 -20.79 0.55 25.77
C PHE A 354 -21.83 0.38 24.66
N GLU A 355 -22.77 1.32 24.51
CA GLU A 355 -23.76 1.31 23.43
C GLU A 355 -23.09 1.39 22.05
N ALA A 356 -22.09 2.26 21.89
CA ALA A 356 -21.31 2.37 20.65
C ALA A 356 -20.52 1.09 20.34
N ALA A 357 -19.88 0.49 21.36
CA ALA A 357 -19.20 -0.80 21.22
C ALA A 357 -20.17 -1.93 20.88
N GLN A 358 -21.37 -1.94 21.46
CA GLN A 358 -22.41 -2.92 21.16
C GLN A 358 -22.92 -2.78 19.72
N ALA A 359 -23.15 -1.55 19.25
CA ALA A 359 -23.52 -1.28 17.86
C ALA A 359 -22.43 -1.75 16.88
N ARG A 360 -21.16 -1.51 17.21
CA ARG A 360 -20.03 -2.01 16.41
C ARG A 360 -19.94 -3.53 16.42
N ALA A 361 -20.10 -4.19 17.57
CA ALA A 361 -20.12 -5.64 17.64
C ALA A 361 -21.25 -6.24 16.77
N LEU A 362 -22.44 -5.62 16.77
CA LEU A 362 -23.54 -6.05 15.91
C LEU A 362 -23.18 -5.90 14.42
N ALA A 363 -22.61 -4.75 14.02
CA ALA A 363 -22.17 -4.54 12.64
C ALA A 363 -21.05 -5.50 12.22
N MET A 364 -20.07 -5.77 13.09
CA MET A 364 -18.99 -6.72 12.80
C MET A 364 -19.46 -8.17 12.66
N ASN A 365 -20.56 -8.53 13.31
CA ASN A 365 -21.17 -9.86 13.22
C ASN A 365 -22.15 -10.01 12.04
N ASP A 366 -22.50 -8.92 11.37
CA ASP A 366 -23.44 -8.95 10.25
C ASP A 366 -22.79 -9.58 9.01
N PRO A 367 -23.41 -10.61 8.38
CA PRO A 367 -22.84 -11.29 7.23
C PRO A 367 -22.68 -10.39 5.98
N THR A 368 -23.34 -9.22 5.90
CA THR A 368 -23.14 -8.29 4.77
C THR A 368 -21.92 -7.41 4.95
N THR A 369 -21.40 -7.28 6.16
CA THR A 369 -20.29 -6.36 6.47
C THR A 369 -18.98 -6.74 5.77
N PRO A 370 -18.50 -8.00 5.80
CA PRO A 370 -17.27 -8.35 5.12
C PRO A 370 -17.25 -8.05 3.61
N PRO A 371 -18.25 -8.45 2.80
CA PRO A 371 -18.26 -8.12 1.37
C PRO A 371 -18.40 -6.62 1.10
N GLU A 372 -19.09 -5.86 1.96
CA GLU A 372 -19.16 -4.40 1.84
C GLU A 372 -17.79 -3.74 2.03
N ILE A 373 -17.02 -4.15 3.04
CA ILE A 373 -15.67 -3.61 3.29
C ILE A 373 -14.69 -4.06 2.20
N ASP A 374 -14.78 -5.30 1.73
CA ASP A 374 -13.87 -5.81 0.69
C ASP A 374 -14.10 -5.13 -0.67
N ASN A 375 -15.36 -4.86 -1.02
CA ASN A 375 -15.69 -4.01 -2.16
C ASN A 375 -15.14 -2.58 -1.99
N ALA A 376 -15.13 -2.06 -0.76
CA ALA A 376 -14.55 -0.77 -0.44
C ALA A 376 -13.02 -0.75 -0.55
N LEU A 377 -12.37 -1.82 -0.12
CA LEU A 377 -10.94 -2.04 -0.27
C LEU A 377 -10.54 -2.07 -1.75
N SER A 378 -11.26 -2.84 -2.56
CA SER A 378 -11.00 -3.00 -4.00
C SER A 378 -11.08 -1.66 -4.76
N HIS A 379 -12.13 -0.87 -4.53
CA HIS A 379 -12.23 0.47 -5.12
C HIS A 379 -11.12 1.42 -4.64
N SER A 380 -10.80 1.40 -3.33
CA SER A 380 -9.73 2.24 -2.78
C SER A 380 -8.37 1.92 -3.40
N TYR A 381 -8.10 0.63 -3.61
CA TYR A 381 -6.86 0.16 -4.22
C TYR A 381 -6.76 0.54 -5.71
N CYS A 382 -7.81 0.30 -6.51
CA CYS A 382 -7.80 0.70 -7.92
C CYS A 382 -7.66 2.22 -8.10
N ASN A 383 -8.30 3.02 -7.24
CA ASN A 383 -8.11 4.47 -7.20
C ASN A 383 -6.68 4.87 -6.85
N LEU A 384 -6.06 4.17 -5.90
CA LEU A 384 -4.67 4.39 -5.54
C LEU A 384 -3.73 4.12 -6.72
N LEU A 385 -3.90 3.00 -7.43
CA LEU A 385 -3.04 2.65 -8.57
C LEU A 385 -3.08 3.74 -9.65
N ALA A 386 -4.27 4.26 -9.98
CA ALA A 386 -4.42 5.36 -10.93
C ALA A 386 -3.72 6.66 -10.45
N ALA A 387 -3.77 6.95 -9.14
CA ALA A 387 -3.09 8.10 -8.55
C ALA A 387 -1.55 7.94 -8.53
N ILE A 388 -1.05 6.72 -8.28
CA ILE A 388 0.37 6.40 -8.37
C ILE A 388 0.86 6.61 -9.80
N GLU A 389 0.17 6.07 -10.80
CA GLU A 389 0.54 6.21 -12.21
C GLU A 389 0.65 7.68 -12.66
N SER A 390 -0.28 8.52 -12.17
CA SER A 390 -0.26 9.96 -12.43
C SER A 390 0.99 10.65 -11.85
N SER A 391 1.46 10.19 -10.68
CA SER A 391 2.65 10.73 -10.00
C SER A 391 3.95 10.46 -10.78
N TRP A 392 3.96 9.41 -11.59
CA TRP A 392 5.07 9.04 -12.47
C TRP A 392 5.04 9.71 -13.84
N SER A 393 3.91 10.35 -14.18
CA SER A 393 3.69 11.02 -15.46
C SER A 393 3.96 12.53 -15.40
N ASP A 394 3.79 13.16 -14.24
CA ASP A 394 4.05 14.58 -14.01
C ASP A 394 4.70 14.81 -12.64
N ALA A 395 5.90 15.38 -12.63
CA ALA A 395 6.66 15.69 -11.41
C ALA A 395 5.95 16.70 -10.46
N LYS A 396 4.89 17.36 -10.92
CA LYS A 396 4.05 18.24 -10.08
C LYS A 396 3.02 17.47 -9.25
N ILE A 397 2.70 16.23 -9.63
CA ILE A 397 1.73 15.40 -8.93
C ILE A 397 2.45 14.71 -7.78
N SER A 398 1.99 14.96 -6.57
CA SER A 398 2.54 14.32 -5.37
C SER A 398 2.08 12.89 -5.25
N PHE A 399 2.98 12.02 -4.80
CA PHE A 399 2.68 10.63 -4.53
C PHE A 399 1.59 10.47 -3.43
N PRO A 400 0.59 9.59 -3.61
CA PRO A 400 -0.57 9.47 -2.70
C PRO A 400 -0.28 8.66 -1.42
N ALA A 401 0.75 9.02 -0.64
CA ALA A 401 1.20 8.27 0.54
C ALA A 401 0.12 8.10 1.62
N ALA A 402 -0.72 9.11 1.83
CA ALA A 402 -1.82 9.05 2.79
C ALA A 402 -2.89 8.02 2.41
N ALA A 403 -3.13 7.79 1.12
CA ALA A 403 -4.07 6.79 0.66
C ALA A 403 -3.53 5.36 0.86
N MET A 404 -2.22 5.18 0.68
CA MET A 404 -1.55 3.90 0.96
C MET A 404 -1.62 3.50 2.42
N GLN A 405 -1.31 4.41 3.33
CA GLN A 405 -1.40 4.14 4.77
C GLN A 405 -2.81 3.72 5.17
N ALA A 406 -3.82 4.33 4.57
CA ALA A 406 -5.20 4.11 4.95
C ALA A 406 -5.78 2.77 4.43
N LEU A 407 -5.19 2.16 3.38
CA LEU A 407 -5.60 0.82 2.93
C LEU A 407 -5.46 -0.23 4.03
N SER A 408 -4.42 -0.13 4.87
CA SER A 408 -4.14 -1.07 5.95
C SER A 408 -5.32 -1.34 6.88
N THR A 409 -6.03 -0.28 7.28
CA THR A 409 -7.14 -0.37 8.23
C THR A 409 -8.31 -1.12 7.62
N ARG A 410 -8.57 -0.96 6.32
CA ARG A 410 -9.59 -1.72 5.60
C ARG A 410 -9.24 -3.19 5.53
N VAL A 411 -7.99 -3.55 5.20
CA VAL A 411 -7.54 -4.94 5.14
C VAL A 411 -7.71 -5.63 6.50
N ALA A 412 -7.29 -4.98 7.59
CA ALA A 412 -7.48 -5.49 8.95
C ALA A 412 -8.96 -5.67 9.30
N THR A 413 -9.81 -4.74 8.88
CA THR A 413 -11.26 -4.78 9.16
C THR A 413 -11.95 -5.89 8.35
N VAL A 414 -11.56 -6.14 7.09
CA VAL A 414 -12.07 -7.28 6.30
C VAL A 414 -11.80 -8.60 7.04
N TRP A 415 -10.57 -8.80 7.51
CA TRP A 415 -10.22 -10.00 8.27
C TRP A 415 -10.98 -10.10 9.59
N ALA A 416 -11.05 -9.02 10.36
CA ALA A 416 -11.69 -9.00 11.68
C ALA A 416 -13.21 -9.23 11.62
N THR A 417 -13.85 -8.95 10.49
CA THR A 417 -15.28 -9.22 10.25
C THR A 417 -15.52 -10.61 9.67
N GLY A 418 -14.47 -11.38 9.39
CA GLY A 418 -14.56 -12.76 8.88
C GLY A 418 -14.54 -12.88 7.36
N GLY A 419 -14.22 -11.80 6.65
CA GLY A 419 -13.98 -11.81 5.21
C GLY A 419 -12.55 -12.21 4.85
N SER A 420 -12.24 -12.09 3.56
CA SER A 420 -10.88 -12.25 3.02
C SER A 420 -10.62 -11.10 2.03
N PRO A 421 -9.56 -10.30 2.21
CA PRO A 421 -9.22 -9.22 1.28
C PRO A 421 -8.98 -9.75 -0.13
N SER A 422 -9.67 -9.20 -1.13
CA SER A 422 -9.59 -9.66 -2.53
C SER A 422 -8.75 -8.76 -3.43
N PHE A 423 -8.74 -7.44 -3.17
CA PHE A 423 -8.18 -6.42 -4.08
C PHE A 423 -8.69 -6.57 -5.51
N THR A 424 -9.95 -6.98 -5.67
CA THR A 424 -10.55 -7.32 -6.96
C THR A 424 -10.40 -6.14 -7.93
N PRO A 425 -9.89 -6.34 -9.15
CA PRO A 425 -9.87 -5.31 -10.17
C PRO A 425 -11.28 -4.78 -10.44
N VAL A 426 -11.49 -3.49 -10.16
CA VAL A 426 -12.75 -2.79 -10.38
C VAL A 426 -12.50 -1.54 -11.20
N THR A 427 -13.43 -1.22 -12.10
CA THR A 427 -13.41 0.07 -12.79
C THR A 427 -13.88 1.14 -11.81
N PRO A 428 -13.07 2.15 -11.49
CA PRO A 428 -13.50 3.25 -10.64
C PRO A 428 -14.80 3.88 -11.17
N THR A 429 -15.81 4.01 -10.31
CA THR A 429 -17.05 4.68 -10.69
C THR A 429 -16.81 6.20 -10.69
N VAL A 430 -16.91 6.83 -11.86
CA VAL A 430 -16.93 8.29 -11.97
C VAL A 430 -18.35 8.76 -11.65
N ILE A 431 -18.54 9.42 -10.50
CA ILE A 431 -19.84 10.04 -10.19
C ILE A 431 -19.86 11.46 -10.75
N SER A 432 -21.07 11.92 -11.12
CA SER A 432 -21.33 13.25 -11.66
C SER A 432 -20.76 14.38 -10.78
N ASN A 433 -20.54 15.55 -11.39
CA ASN A 433 -19.86 16.74 -10.83
C ASN A 433 -20.40 17.29 -9.48
N ASN A 434 -21.44 16.70 -8.89
CA ASN A 434 -22.09 17.14 -7.65
C ASN A 434 -22.16 16.06 -6.54
N ALA A 435 -21.63 14.85 -6.77
CA ALA A 435 -21.57 13.80 -5.75
C ALA A 435 -20.28 13.91 -4.92
N HIS A 436 -20.40 14.00 -3.59
CA HIS A 436 -19.25 14.14 -2.70
C HIS A 436 -18.93 12.86 -1.95
N ALA A 437 -17.73 12.32 -2.22
CA ALA A 437 -17.23 11.06 -1.71
C ALA A 437 -17.27 10.95 -0.19
N CYS A 438 -16.91 12.01 0.53
CA CYS A 438 -16.88 11.99 1.98
C CYS A 438 -18.26 11.83 2.62
N GLN A 439 -19.35 12.06 1.89
CA GLN A 439 -20.60 12.39 2.55
C GLN A 439 -21.62 11.25 2.52
N GLY A 440 -21.63 10.35 1.53
CA GLY A 440 -22.84 9.54 1.35
C GLY A 440 -24.10 10.39 1.13
N LEU A 441 -23.92 11.68 0.84
CA LEU A 441 -24.93 12.69 0.67
C LEU A 441 -25.01 13.00 -0.82
N ASP A 442 -26.05 12.46 -1.43
CA ASP A 442 -26.38 12.65 -2.84
C ASP A 442 -27.54 13.64 -2.92
N PRO A 443 -27.39 14.80 -3.57
CA PRO A 443 -28.50 15.72 -3.76
C PRO A 443 -29.62 15.13 -4.63
N ASN A 444 -29.34 14.10 -5.43
CA ASN A 444 -30.33 13.38 -6.24
C ASN A 444 -31.04 12.27 -5.46
N SER A 445 -30.43 11.77 -4.38
CA SER A 445 -30.97 10.68 -3.54
C SER A 445 -30.76 10.99 -2.04
N PRO A 446 -31.28 12.11 -1.52
CA PRO A 446 -30.95 12.57 -0.17
C PRO A 446 -31.48 11.60 0.89
N GLY A 447 -30.69 11.35 1.94
CA GLY A 447 -31.09 10.49 3.05
C GLY A 447 -30.80 8.98 2.84
N THR A 448 -30.23 8.57 1.71
CA THR A 448 -30.14 7.14 1.31
C THR A 448 -28.77 6.48 1.49
N ASN A 449 -27.72 7.21 1.88
CA ASN A 449 -26.32 6.76 1.87
C ASN A 449 -25.79 6.32 0.49
N SER A 450 -26.44 6.65 -0.63
CA SER A 450 -26.07 6.16 -1.97
C SER A 450 -24.60 6.43 -2.35
N CYS A 451 -24.03 7.59 -2.02
CA CYS A 451 -22.62 7.90 -2.31
C CYS A 451 -21.61 7.18 -1.39
N ALA A 452 -22.01 6.74 -0.19
CA ALA A 452 -21.11 6.09 0.78
C ALA A 452 -20.62 4.73 0.29
N ASN A 453 -21.36 4.15 -0.66
CA ASN A 453 -21.08 2.86 -1.26
C ASN A 453 -20.54 2.99 -2.71
N ALA A 454 -20.50 4.21 -3.27
CA ALA A 454 -20.21 4.45 -4.69
C ALA A 454 -18.94 5.26 -4.95
N VAL A 455 -18.52 6.15 -4.04
CA VAL A 455 -17.15 6.73 -4.06
C VAL A 455 -16.45 6.32 -2.80
N ILE A 456 -15.43 5.49 -2.97
CA ILE A 456 -14.67 4.95 -1.85
C ILE A 456 -13.24 5.46 -2.00
N HIS A 457 -12.84 6.22 -1.00
CA HIS A 457 -11.54 6.83 -0.87
C HIS A 457 -11.06 6.62 0.55
N THR A 458 -9.76 6.52 0.74
CA THR A 458 -9.20 6.36 2.07
C THR A 458 -8.09 7.38 2.22
N CYS A 459 -8.13 8.16 3.30
CA CYS A 459 -7.12 9.14 3.64
C CYS A 459 -6.72 8.96 5.10
N ALA A 460 -5.43 8.76 5.38
CA ALA A 460 -4.88 8.66 6.73
C ALA A 460 -4.16 9.94 7.20
N GLY A 461 -4.08 10.99 6.36
CA GLY A 461 -3.33 12.20 6.67
C GLY A 461 -3.80 13.40 5.87
N SER A 462 -4.28 14.43 6.58
CA SER A 462 -4.82 15.71 6.09
C SER A 462 -5.83 15.61 4.94
N ASN A 463 -6.40 16.74 4.53
CA ASN A 463 -7.40 16.79 3.45
C ASN A 463 -6.78 17.13 2.07
N SER A 464 -5.48 16.89 1.88
CA SER A 464 -4.77 17.24 0.63
C SER A 464 -5.08 16.33 -0.56
N CYS A 465 -6.17 15.55 -0.50
CA CYS A 465 -6.63 14.64 -1.55
C CYS A 465 -7.11 15.45 -2.77
N ALA A 466 -6.17 15.89 -3.62
CA ALA A 466 -6.33 16.75 -4.79
C ALA A 466 -7.54 16.41 -5.69
N ASN A 467 -8.73 16.83 -5.29
CA ASN A 467 -10.03 16.50 -5.88
C ASN A 467 -10.45 15.02 -5.80
N GLN A 468 -9.83 14.22 -4.92
CA GLN A 468 -10.12 12.78 -4.76
C GLN A 468 -11.13 12.47 -3.64
N GLY A 469 -11.85 13.48 -3.17
CA GLY A 469 -12.81 13.36 -2.08
C GLY A 469 -12.39 14.17 -0.86
N GLY A 470 -12.35 15.50 -1.00
CA GLY A 470 -12.38 16.40 0.15
C GLY A 470 -13.78 16.50 0.73
N CYS A 471 -13.88 16.77 2.02
CA CYS A 471 -15.13 16.68 2.78
C CYS A 471 -16.04 17.92 2.71
N GLY A 472 -15.97 18.66 1.60
CA GLY A 472 -16.99 19.65 1.27
C GLY A 472 -17.07 19.92 -0.22
N TYR A 473 -18.22 20.46 -0.59
CA TYR A 473 -18.48 20.97 -1.92
C TYR A 473 -17.44 22.05 -2.27
N PRO A 474 -16.64 21.91 -3.35
CA PRO A 474 -15.74 22.95 -3.80
C PRO A 474 -16.54 24.19 -4.24
N PRO A 475 -15.94 25.39 -4.23
CA PRO A 475 -14.51 25.67 -4.05
C PRO A 475 -14.14 26.44 -2.75
N SER A 476 -15.03 26.57 -1.78
CA SER A 476 -14.71 27.22 -0.50
C SER A 476 -15.65 26.72 0.58
N GLN A 477 -15.13 26.49 1.80
CA GLN A 477 -15.87 26.14 3.02
C GLN A 477 -16.08 24.64 3.30
N SER A 478 -15.00 23.84 3.33
CA SER A 478 -15.09 22.48 3.87
C SER A 478 -14.65 22.48 5.35
N LEU A 479 -15.61 22.36 6.28
CA LEU A 479 -15.30 22.27 7.73
C LEU A 479 -14.38 21.10 8.08
N PRO A 480 -14.48 19.95 7.40
CA PRO A 480 -13.54 18.88 7.68
C PRO A 480 -12.08 19.18 7.27
N ASP A 481 -11.78 20.21 6.45
CA ASP A 481 -10.39 20.69 6.20
C ASP A 481 -9.69 21.17 7.45
N PHE A 482 -10.44 21.43 8.52
CA PHE A 482 -9.86 21.89 9.76
C PHE A 482 -9.26 20.78 10.63
N ASN A 483 -9.50 19.50 10.34
CA ASN A 483 -8.76 18.36 10.92
C ASN A 483 -7.37 18.24 10.24
N SER A 484 -6.60 19.32 10.25
CA SER A 484 -5.38 19.52 9.45
C SER A 484 -4.10 18.98 10.09
N ALA A 485 -4.13 18.59 11.36
CA ALA A 485 -3.01 17.92 12.01
C ALA A 485 -2.84 16.49 11.46
N ALA A 486 -1.60 16.09 11.17
CA ALA A 486 -1.34 14.74 10.66
C ALA A 486 -1.78 13.67 11.67
N GLY A 487 -2.37 12.57 11.18
CA GLY A 487 -2.94 11.51 12.02
C GLY A 487 -4.24 11.85 12.75
N ASN A 488 -4.86 12.99 12.44
CA ASN A 488 -6.16 13.42 12.96
C ASN A 488 -7.17 13.75 11.82
N GLY A 489 -6.86 13.34 10.58
CA GLY A 489 -7.52 13.81 9.34
C GLY A 489 -8.64 12.88 8.85
N GLY A 490 -9.84 13.42 8.61
CA GLY A 490 -11.11 12.68 8.45
C GLY A 490 -11.70 12.59 7.04
N CYS A 491 -10.89 12.62 5.98
CA CYS A 491 -11.33 12.57 4.57
C CYS A 491 -11.76 11.18 4.07
N GLY A 492 -11.69 10.13 4.90
CA GLY A 492 -12.11 8.79 4.51
C GLY A 492 -13.54 8.78 3.96
N ALA A 493 -13.74 8.11 2.83
CA ALA A 493 -15.03 7.93 2.19
C ALA A 493 -15.42 6.43 2.23
N PRO A 494 -16.49 6.07 2.94
CA PRO A 494 -17.36 6.95 3.73
C PRO A 494 -16.71 7.40 5.04
N ILE A 495 -17.16 8.54 5.60
CA ILE A 495 -16.69 9.03 6.90
C ILE A 495 -17.07 8.00 7.99
N PRO A 496 -16.09 7.49 8.76
CA PRO A 496 -16.34 6.63 9.91
C PRO A 496 -17.32 7.28 10.90
N ASP A 497 -18.24 6.50 11.46
CA ASP A 497 -19.22 7.02 12.43
C ASP A 497 -18.54 7.56 13.70
N ALA A 498 -17.40 6.98 14.05
CA ALA A 498 -16.57 7.38 15.18
C ALA A 498 -15.65 8.59 14.90
N GLN A 499 -15.67 9.18 13.70
CA GLN A 499 -14.80 10.32 13.37
C GLN A 499 -15.25 11.59 14.08
N ILE A 500 -14.33 12.22 14.81
CA ILE A 500 -14.55 13.50 15.50
C ILE A 500 -13.54 14.57 15.05
N PHE A 501 -13.86 15.82 15.35
CA PHE A 501 -12.91 16.93 15.25
C PHE A 501 -11.94 16.93 16.43
N HIS A 502 -10.64 17.10 16.17
CA HIS A 502 -9.60 17.13 17.21
C HIS A 502 -9.26 18.55 17.70
N SER A 503 -9.84 19.56 17.05
CA SER A 503 -9.67 20.98 17.39
C SER A 503 -11.00 21.71 17.27
N THR A 504 -11.12 22.82 18.01
CA THR A 504 -12.20 23.78 17.77
C THR A 504 -11.80 24.70 16.63
N ASN A 505 -12.66 24.82 15.63
CA ASN A 505 -12.36 25.44 14.35
C ASN A 505 -13.31 26.61 14.07
N PRO A 506 -12.85 27.65 13.34
CA PRO A 506 -13.67 28.80 13.03
C PRO A 506 -14.89 28.41 12.20
N ALA A 507 -16.01 29.12 12.43
CA ALA A 507 -17.20 28.91 11.64
C ALA A 507 -17.00 29.35 10.18
N ILE A 508 -17.57 28.57 9.26
CA ILE A 508 -17.68 28.90 7.84
C ILE A 508 -19.11 29.38 7.53
N SER A 509 -19.27 30.26 6.55
CA SER A 509 -20.60 30.74 6.13
C SER A 509 -21.04 30.03 4.85
N VAL A 510 -21.94 29.04 4.95
CA VAL A 510 -22.48 28.29 3.82
C VAL A 510 -23.85 28.84 3.47
N GLU A 511 -23.99 29.48 2.30
CA GLU A 511 -25.25 30.11 1.86
C GLU A 511 -25.87 31.05 2.92
N GLY A 512 -25.02 31.77 3.67
CA GLY A 512 -25.42 32.67 4.75
C GLY A 512 -25.65 32.01 6.12
N VAL A 513 -25.51 30.69 6.23
CA VAL A 513 -25.57 29.95 7.50
C VAL A 513 -24.16 29.77 8.06
N ASN A 514 -23.91 30.25 9.28
CA ASN A 514 -22.62 30.06 9.94
C ASN A 514 -22.58 28.71 10.66
N ILE A 515 -21.68 27.83 10.24
CA ILE A 515 -21.52 26.47 10.77
C ILE A 515 -20.11 26.35 11.33
N GLY A 516 -19.97 25.96 12.60
CA GLY A 516 -18.70 25.73 13.28
C GLY A 516 -18.46 24.26 13.61
N ALA A 517 -17.22 23.92 13.94
CA ALA A 517 -16.83 22.59 14.41
C ALA A 517 -16.07 22.72 15.74
N SER A 518 -16.49 21.97 16.75
CA SER A 518 -15.85 21.95 18.08
C SER A 518 -15.05 20.67 18.29
N ASN A 519 -14.01 20.72 19.13
CA ASN A 519 -13.29 19.52 19.56
C ASN A 519 -14.28 18.48 20.13
N GLY A 520 -14.18 17.22 19.70
CA GLY A 520 -15.08 16.13 20.09
C GLY A 520 -16.37 16.03 19.27
N GLN A 521 -16.68 17.00 18.41
CA GLN A 521 -17.90 16.97 17.59
C GLN A 521 -17.75 15.96 16.44
N SER A 522 -18.83 15.26 16.10
CA SER A 522 -18.86 14.33 14.96
C SER A 522 -18.61 15.06 13.63
N VAL A 523 -17.68 14.53 12.83
CA VAL A 523 -17.37 15.06 11.50
C VAL A 523 -18.54 14.87 10.54
N TYR A 524 -19.22 13.72 10.64
CA TYR A 524 -20.38 13.44 9.80
C TYR A 524 -21.57 14.37 10.10
N ASP A 525 -21.81 14.67 11.38
CA ASP A 525 -22.92 15.55 11.78
C ASP A 525 -22.71 16.96 11.27
N THR A 526 -21.48 17.45 11.32
CA THR A 526 -21.10 18.74 10.72
C THR A 526 -21.21 18.71 9.21
N ALA A 527 -20.80 17.61 8.54
CA ALA A 527 -20.96 17.44 7.10
C ALA A 527 -22.44 17.47 6.67
N TRP A 528 -23.33 16.86 7.46
CA TRP A 528 -24.78 16.90 7.23
C TRP A 528 -25.35 18.33 7.36
N GLN A 529 -24.90 19.10 8.35
CA GLN A 529 -25.30 20.52 8.49
C GLN A 529 -24.88 21.35 7.27
N VAL A 530 -23.66 21.16 6.78
CA VAL A 530 -23.16 21.82 5.56
C VAL A 530 -24.00 21.45 4.34
N PHE A 531 -24.34 20.17 4.18
CA PHE A 531 -25.21 19.70 3.10
C PHE A 531 -26.59 20.34 3.15
N GLN A 532 -27.24 20.37 4.31
CA GLN A 532 -28.55 21.02 4.47
C GLN A 532 -28.51 22.52 4.18
N ALA A 533 -27.45 23.22 4.60
CA ALA A 533 -27.29 24.64 4.31
C ALA A 533 -27.06 24.91 2.82
N ARG A 534 -26.15 24.15 2.17
CA ARG A 534 -25.82 24.30 0.75
C ARG A 534 -27.04 24.12 -0.16
N PHE A 535 -27.91 23.17 0.18
CA PHE A 535 -29.09 22.84 -0.61
C PHE A 535 -30.40 23.27 0.08
N ALA A 536 -30.36 24.32 0.89
CA ALA A 536 -31.53 24.79 1.62
C ALA A 536 -32.72 25.19 0.71
N SER A 537 -32.43 25.51 -0.55
CA SER A 537 -33.43 25.81 -1.60
C SER A 537 -34.12 24.57 -2.18
N ASN A 538 -33.58 23.37 -1.97
CA ASN A 538 -34.15 22.12 -2.45
C ASN A 538 -35.11 21.52 -1.39
N PRO A 539 -36.44 21.48 -1.64
CA PRO A 539 -37.41 20.99 -0.66
C PRO A 539 -37.21 19.53 -0.25
N ALA A 540 -36.74 18.67 -1.18
CA ALA A 540 -36.49 17.26 -0.89
C ALA A 540 -35.32 17.09 0.10
N ILE A 541 -34.28 17.91 -0.03
CA ILE A 541 -33.12 17.89 0.88
C ILE A 541 -33.49 18.50 2.24
N LYS A 542 -34.27 19.58 2.26
CA LYS A 542 -34.75 20.20 3.51
C LYS A 542 -35.62 19.24 4.34
N ALA A 543 -36.40 18.38 3.69
CA ALA A 543 -37.24 17.38 4.34
C ALA A 543 -36.51 16.06 4.66
N ALA A 544 -35.30 15.85 4.12
CA ALA A 544 -34.56 14.62 4.33
C ALA A 544 -34.08 14.49 5.79
N GLN A 545 -34.13 13.27 6.31
CA GLN A 545 -33.54 12.93 7.60
C GLN A 545 -32.07 12.57 7.42
N LYS A 546 -31.24 12.87 8.44
CA LYS A 546 -29.85 12.44 8.48
C LYS A 546 -29.81 10.90 8.39
N PRO A 547 -29.11 10.33 7.40
CA PRO A 547 -28.97 8.88 7.31
C PRO A 547 -28.36 8.30 8.58
N LYS A 548 -28.88 7.16 9.02
CA LYS A 548 -28.18 6.34 10.03
C LYS A 548 -26.87 5.80 9.43
N PRO A 549 -25.82 5.60 10.24
CA PRO A 549 -24.60 4.97 9.76
C PRO A 549 -24.90 3.53 9.30
N ASN A 550 -24.34 3.14 8.15
CA ASN A 550 -24.36 1.76 7.70
C ASN A 550 -23.22 0.96 8.37
N ASN A 551 -23.23 -0.36 8.21
CA ASN A 551 -22.23 -1.23 8.83
C ASN A 551 -20.80 -0.80 8.47
N LEU A 552 -20.53 -0.50 7.19
CA LEU A 552 -19.24 0.01 6.74
C LEU A 552 -18.74 1.21 7.56
N ARG A 553 -19.59 2.21 7.82
CA ARG A 553 -19.19 3.39 8.62
C ARG A 553 -19.00 3.08 10.11
N ILE A 554 -19.73 2.12 10.65
CA ILE A 554 -19.67 1.73 12.07
C ILE A 554 -18.36 0.98 12.38
N VAL A 555 -17.91 0.13 11.45
CA VAL A 555 -16.75 -0.77 11.65
C VAL A 555 -15.43 -0.17 11.22
N LEU A 556 -15.42 0.89 10.39
CA LEU A 556 -14.20 1.58 10.02
C LEU A 556 -13.68 2.42 11.20
N PRO A 557 -12.37 2.36 11.49
CA PRO A 557 -11.77 3.20 12.53
C PRO A 557 -11.74 4.68 12.11
N PRO A 558 -11.75 5.62 13.07
CA PRO A 558 -11.46 7.02 12.80
C PRO A 558 -10.01 7.15 12.31
N SER A 559 -9.79 8.10 11.40
CA SER A 559 -8.53 8.41 10.72
C SER A 559 -7.85 9.66 11.25
#